data_AF-A0A961IDR0-F1
#
_entry.id   AF-A0A961IDR0-F1
#
_cell.length_a   1.000
_cell.length_b   1.000
_cell.length_c   1.000
_cell.angle_alpha   90.00
_cell.angle_beta   90.00
_cell.angle_gamma   90.00
#
_symmetry.space_group_name_H-M   'P 1'
#
loop_
_entity.id
_entity.type
_entity.pdbx_description
1 polymer ?
#
loop_
_entity_poly.entity_id
_entity_poly.type
_entity_poly.pdbx_seq_one_letter_code
_entity_poly.pdbx_strand_id
1 'polypeptide(L)'
;RFIYNWSLKPFIYILVGSLSALTIYAYMEPNLLTITGLAWDCGAVTTGPVTVPLVLALGIGISRMVGGGDSSGFGVVTLASLFPIVAVLSLGLYFAPQIPSPMSEAEFFAPDNRSDALKLFGSEDELAHHALQRAGADGMAAFIASEGGLELYLQAIESDPDRKRVVFGSEVDAIRRWVVTRGNEAWIALVYNGAMDTATADRARFAYQPQAPPMDWTAMLKRNAFAAVKAIGLLTLPLFLVLFIILREKLPRTDEIILGLVFAILGMCIFGIGIELGLDRLGGQVGQKLPSSFKAITLPESATHIENFSEDLLYTATNEESEPYRFFYLHHGKELFTVRFNENDFDRETGIYSYIPEHGPLFGETERGLAGIVVVLIFAFIMGYGATLAEPALNALGQTVEELTVGTFKKSLLMQAVALGVGVGIATGVGKIIYDIPLMWLLIPPYMVLMLVTAFSTEEFVNIGWDSAGVTTGPITVP
;
A
#
# COMPACT_ATOMS: atom_id res chain seq x y z
N ARG A 1 -6.46 -5.31 33.67
CA ARG A 1 -6.15 -6.76 33.57
C ARG A 1 -5.18 -7.21 34.65
N PHE A 2 -3.92 -6.77 34.62
CA PHE A 2 -2.89 -7.22 35.58
C PHE A 2 -3.22 -6.93 37.05
N ILE A 3 -3.78 -5.75 37.34
CA ILE A 3 -4.10 -5.37 38.73
C ILE A 3 -5.13 -6.30 39.39
N TYR A 4 -6.09 -6.79 38.61
CA TYR A 4 -7.20 -7.61 39.09
C TYR A 4 -7.07 -9.08 38.68
N ASN A 5 -5.91 -9.48 38.13
CA ASN A 5 -5.64 -10.81 37.58
C ASN A 5 -6.76 -11.35 36.65
N TRP A 6 -7.32 -10.47 35.81
CA TRP A 6 -8.36 -10.89 34.86
C TRP A 6 -7.75 -11.73 33.73
N SER A 7 -8.43 -12.82 33.39
CA SER A 7 -8.12 -13.65 32.21
C SER A 7 -8.15 -12.81 30.93
N LEU A 8 -7.33 -13.19 29.93
CA LEU A 8 -7.38 -12.56 28.60
C LEU A 8 -8.58 -13.03 27.79
N LYS A 9 -9.09 -14.23 28.05
CA LYS A 9 -10.14 -14.87 27.26
C LYS A 9 -11.42 -14.03 27.12
N PRO A 10 -12.00 -13.44 28.19
CA PRO A 10 -13.20 -12.60 28.05
C PRO A 10 -12.99 -11.42 27.10
N PHE A 11 -11.80 -10.81 27.12
CA PHE A 11 -11.46 -9.72 26.21
C PHE A 11 -11.40 -10.21 24.76
N ILE A 12 -10.76 -11.35 24.52
CA ILE A 12 -10.71 -11.97 23.18
C ILE A 12 -12.13 -12.26 22.70
N TYR A 13 -12.96 -12.90 23.53
CA TYR A 13 -14.32 -13.26 23.11
C TYR A 13 -15.18 -12.05 22.75
N ILE A 14 -15.12 -11.00 23.57
CA ILE A 14 -15.88 -9.77 23.33
C ILE A 14 -15.31 -9.02 22.11
N LEU A 15 -13.99 -8.80 22.06
CA LEU A 15 -13.37 -8.01 20.99
C LEU A 15 -13.43 -8.73 19.64
N VAL A 16 -12.99 -9.98 19.55
CA VAL A 16 -12.99 -10.72 18.29
C VAL A 16 -14.42 -11.04 17.85
N GLY A 17 -15.33 -11.33 18.78
CA GLY A 17 -16.74 -11.52 18.48
C GLY A 17 -17.40 -10.25 17.91
N SER A 18 -17.18 -9.11 18.57
CA SER A 18 -17.69 -7.81 18.09
C SER A 18 -17.04 -7.39 16.76
N LEU A 19 -15.72 -7.57 16.60
CA LEU A 19 -15.01 -7.31 15.34
C LEU A 19 -15.50 -8.20 14.21
N SER A 20 -15.79 -9.47 14.48
CA SER A 20 -16.36 -10.38 13.48
C SER A 20 -17.73 -9.91 13.03
N ALA A 21 -18.60 -9.52 13.97
CA ALA A 21 -19.91 -8.95 13.66
C ALA A 21 -19.80 -7.62 12.87
N LEU A 22 -18.89 -6.75 13.28
CA LEU A 22 -18.62 -5.48 12.62
C LEU A 22 -18.07 -5.66 11.20
N THR A 23 -17.20 -6.64 11.02
CA THR A 23 -16.62 -7.01 9.72
C THR A 23 -17.69 -7.61 8.80
N ILE A 24 -18.61 -8.42 9.33
CA ILE A 24 -19.78 -8.92 8.57
C ILE A 24 -20.67 -7.76 8.14
N TYR A 25 -20.95 -6.82 9.04
CA TYR A 25 -21.74 -5.64 8.69
C TYR A 25 -21.03 -4.79 7.63
N ALA A 26 -19.74 -4.51 7.81
CA ALA A 26 -18.93 -3.74 6.86
C ALA A 26 -18.85 -4.41 5.47
N TYR A 27 -18.91 -5.74 5.41
CA TYR A 27 -18.97 -6.46 4.14
C TYR A 27 -20.30 -6.29 3.39
N MET A 28 -21.40 -6.05 4.12
CA MET A 28 -22.71 -5.80 3.50
C MET A 28 -22.84 -4.37 2.96
N GLU A 29 -21.97 -3.46 3.38
CA GLU A 29 -21.99 -2.04 3.01
C GLU A 29 -20.91 -1.75 1.94
N PRO A 30 -21.28 -1.35 0.70
CA PRO A 30 -20.32 -1.15 -0.40
C PRO A 30 -19.20 -0.15 -0.06
N ASN A 31 -19.52 0.91 0.67
CA ASN A 31 -18.56 1.96 1.09
C ASN A 31 -17.49 1.44 2.06
N LEU A 32 -17.77 0.37 2.80
CA LEU A 32 -16.88 -0.15 3.84
C LEU A 32 -16.06 -1.36 3.37
N LEU A 33 -16.39 -1.94 2.22
CA LEU A 33 -15.74 -3.15 1.72
C LEU A 33 -14.21 -2.94 1.57
N THR A 34 -13.80 -1.82 0.98
CA THR A 34 -12.38 -1.48 0.79
C THR A 34 -11.69 -1.13 2.11
N ILE A 35 -12.39 -0.44 3.02
CA ILE A 35 -11.85 -0.05 4.34
C ILE A 35 -11.66 -1.28 5.23
N THR A 36 -12.46 -2.32 5.06
CA THR A 36 -12.37 -3.54 5.89
C THR A 36 -10.99 -4.17 5.80
N GLY A 37 -10.42 -4.32 4.59
CA GLY A 37 -9.04 -4.83 4.42
C GLY A 37 -8.01 -3.95 5.14
N LEU A 38 -8.07 -2.64 4.89
CA LEU A 38 -7.19 -1.66 5.53
C LEU A 38 -7.27 -1.71 7.06
N ALA A 39 -8.46 -1.89 7.63
CA ALA A 39 -8.65 -1.93 9.08
C ALA A 39 -7.94 -3.13 9.72
N TRP A 40 -8.03 -4.30 9.10
CA TRP A 40 -7.35 -5.50 9.57
C TRP A 40 -5.82 -5.41 9.39
N ASP A 41 -5.35 -4.81 8.31
CA ASP A 41 -3.91 -4.53 8.10
C ASP A 41 -3.38 -3.54 9.15
N CYS A 42 -4.17 -2.52 9.52
CA CYS A 42 -3.78 -1.57 10.58
C CYS A 42 -3.52 -2.26 11.92
N GLY A 43 -4.26 -3.31 12.27
CA GLY A 43 -4.04 -4.08 13.49
C GLY A 43 -2.65 -4.73 13.51
N ALA A 44 -2.20 -5.25 12.37
CA ALA A 44 -0.88 -5.83 12.18
C ALA A 44 0.24 -4.78 12.24
N VAL A 45 0.08 -3.62 11.62
CA VAL A 45 1.15 -2.60 11.51
C VAL A 45 1.47 -1.90 12.85
N THR A 46 0.63 -2.06 13.88
CA THR A 46 0.78 -1.34 15.15
C THR A 46 1.98 -1.76 16.01
N THR A 47 2.60 -2.89 15.69
CA THR A 47 3.64 -3.54 16.49
C THR A 47 5.04 -3.36 15.89
N GLY A 48 5.51 -2.12 15.94
CA GLY A 48 6.86 -1.77 15.50
C GLY A 48 7.99 -2.37 16.36
N PRO A 49 9.24 -2.29 15.88
CA PRO A 49 10.41 -2.92 16.53
C PRO A 49 10.73 -2.29 17.89
N VAL A 50 10.20 -1.10 18.15
CA VAL A 50 10.37 -0.38 19.43
C VAL A 50 9.19 -0.63 20.37
N THR A 51 7.97 -0.76 19.84
CA THR A 51 6.75 -0.89 20.63
C THR A 51 6.68 -2.23 21.35
N VAL A 52 7.01 -3.33 20.67
CA VAL A 52 6.88 -4.68 21.23
C VAL A 52 7.78 -4.89 22.45
N PRO A 53 9.11 -4.67 22.41
CA PRO A 53 9.96 -4.89 23.59
C PRO A 53 9.54 -4.02 24.77
N LEU A 54 9.11 -2.78 24.53
CA LEU A 54 8.66 -1.90 25.60
C LEU A 54 7.35 -2.38 26.24
N VAL A 55 6.34 -2.70 25.43
CA VAL A 55 5.02 -3.13 25.92
C VAL A 55 5.14 -4.44 26.69
N LEU A 56 5.97 -5.38 26.21
CA LEU A 56 6.27 -6.62 26.93
C LEU A 56 7.00 -6.35 28.25
N ALA A 57 8.05 -5.52 28.24
CA ALA A 57 8.80 -5.17 29.46
C ALA A 57 7.91 -4.48 30.50
N LEU A 58 7.04 -3.57 30.08
CA LEU A 58 6.07 -2.90 30.94
C LEU A 58 5.04 -3.89 31.48
N GLY A 59 4.49 -4.76 30.63
CA GLY A 59 3.51 -5.78 31.01
C GLY A 59 4.07 -6.74 32.06
N ILE A 60 5.29 -7.24 31.85
CA ILE A 60 6.00 -8.12 32.79
C ILE A 60 6.34 -7.37 34.09
N GLY A 61 6.82 -6.13 34.00
CA GLY A 61 7.15 -5.32 35.17
C GLY A 61 5.95 -5.06 36.08
N ILE A 62 4.81 -4.68 35.50
CA ILE A 62 3.56 -4.46 36.25
C ILE A 62 3.05 -5.78 36.84
N SER A 63 3.07 -6.86 36.07
CA SER A 63 2.62 -8.18 36.49
C SER A 63 3.37 -8.69 37.73
N ARG A 64 4.70 -8.58 37.75
CA ARG A 64 5.55 -8.97 38.90
C ARG A 64 5.24 -8.19 40.17
N MET A 65 4.92 -6.90 40.05
CA MET A 65 4.65 -6.04 41.20
C MET A 65 3.28 -6.30 41.85
N VAL A 66 2.28 -6.69 41.06
CA VAL A 66 0.91 -6.92 41.55
C VAL A 66 0.68 -8.37 42.00
N GLY A 67 1.72 -9.22 41.97
CA GLY A 67 1.62 -10.62 42.39
C GLY A 67 0.84 -11.52 41.43
N GLY A 68 0.73 -11.13 40.17
CA GLY A 68 0.28 -12.04 39.11
C GLY A 68 1.35 -13.10 38.82
N GLY A 69 0.94 -14.30 38.39
CA GLY A 69 1.89 -15.36 38.00
C GLY A 69 2.77 -14.94 36.82
N ASP A 70 3.91 -15.61 36.61
CA ASP A 70 4.92 -15.23 35.60
C ASP A 70 4.38 -15.15 34.16
N SER A 71 3.33 -15.92 33.82
CA SER A 71 2.63 -15.92 32.53
C SER A 71 1.59 -14.81 32.38
N SER A 72 1.29 -14.08 33.46
CA SER A 72 0.25 -13.04 33.48
C SER A 72 0.68 -11.73 32.84
N GLY A 73 1.96 -11.52 32.51
CA GLY A 73 2.49 -10.30 31.85
C GLY A 73 2.24 -10.20 30.35
N PHE A 74 1.88 -11.30 29.68
CA PHE A 74 1.53 -11.37 28.26
C PHE A 74 0.04 -11.09 28.04
N GLY A 75 -0.36 -10.67 26.84
CA GLY A 75 -1.74 -10.37 26.43
C GLY A 75 -2.00 -8.88 26.15
N VAL A 76 -1.02 -8.02 26.40
CA VAL A 76 -1.14 -6.57 26.13
C VAL A 76 -0.95 -6.29 24.65
N VAL A 77 -0.03 -7.02 24.00
CA VAL A 77 0.24 -6.85 22.58
C VAL A 77 -0.99 -7.23 21.76
N THR A 78 -1.66 -8.35 22.12
CA THR A 78 -2.94 -8.74 21.53
C THR A 78 -3.96 -7.61 21.56
N LEU A 79 -4.16 -6.99 22.73
CA LEU A 79 -5.11 -5.89 22.88
C LEU A 79 -4.67 -4.67 22.05
N ALA A 80 -3.37 -4.35 22.08
CA ALA A 80 -2.81 -3.24 21.32
C ALA A 80 -3.02 -3.39 19.80
N SER A 81 -3.10 -4.61 19.28
CA SER A 81 -3.37 -4.90 17.85
C SER A 81 -4.86 -4.96 17.50
N LEU A 82 -5.75 -5.35 18.42
CA LEU A 82 -7.20 -5.46 18.15
C LEU A 82 -7.93 -4.11 18.18
N PHE A 83 -7.57 -3.20 19.09
CA PHE A 83 -8.23 -1.89 19.20
C PHE A 83 -8.06 -0.97 17.98
N PRO A 84 -6.91 -0.93 17.28
CA PRO A 84 -6.75 -0.21 16.02
C PRO A 84 -7.76 -0.64 14.95
N ILE A 85 -8.06 -1.93 14.86
CA ILE A 85 -9.06 -2.46 13.91
C ILE A 85 -10.43 -1.87 14.24
N VAL A 86 -10.82 -1.87 15.52
CA VAL A 86 -12.07 -1.25 15.99
C VAL A 86 -12.10 0.24 15.64
N ALA A 87 -11.00 0.95 15.87
CA ALA A 87 -10.91 2.39 15.61
C ALA A 87 -11.07 2.72 14.12
N VAL A 88 -10.39 1.99 13.23
CA VAL A 88 -10.47 2.20 11.77
C VAL A 88 -11.85 1.82 11.24
N LEU A 89 -12.44 0.71 11.69
CA LEU A 89 -13.80 0.34 11.29
C LEU A 89 -14.84 1.35 11.80
N SER A 90 -14.68 1.85 13.03
CA SER A 90 -15.56 2.88 13.59
C SER A 90 -15.43 4.20 12.81
N LEU A 91 -14.22 4.56 12.38
CA LEU A 91 -13.97 5.71 11.52
C LEU A 91 -14.64 5.53 10.15
N GLY A 92 -14.51 4.34 9.56
CA GLY A 92 -15.20 3.98 8.32
C GLY A 92 -16.70 4.14 8.46
N LEU A 93 -17.31 3.62 9.53
CA LEU A 93 -18.74 3.75 9.81
C LEU A 93 -19.20 5.21 9.97
N TYR A 94 -18.37 6.04 10.58
CA TYR A 94 -18.65 7.46 10.74
C TYR A 94 -18.69 8.20 9.40
N PHE A 95 -17.79 7.87 8.48
CA PHE A 95 -17.69 8.50 7.16
C PHE A 95 -18.54 7.84 6.07
N ALA A 96 -18.93 6.57 6.22
CA ALA A 96 -19.75 5.84 5.26
C ALA A 96 -21.00 6.59 4.78
N PRO A 97 -21.79 7.28 5.63
CA PRO A 97 -22.95 8.04 5.16
C PRO A 97 -22.59 9.39 4.50
N GLN A 98 -21.34 9.85 4.60
CA GLN A 98 -20.88 11.14 4.05
C GLN A 98 -20.27 10.98 2.66
N ILE A 99 -19.94 9.76 2.26
CA ILE A 99 -19.24 9.43 1.02
C ILE A 99 -20.24 8.80 0.04
N PRO A 100 -20.21 9.18 -1.25
CA PRO A 100 -21.06 8.55 -2.26
C PRO A 100 -20.70 7.09 -2.47
N SER A 101 -21.68 6.27 -2.85
CA SER A 101 -21.49 4.85 -3.15
C SER A 101 -20.40 4.64 -4.22
N PRO A 102 -19.64 3.53 -4.18
CA PRO A 102 -18.63 3.27 -5.19
C PRO A 102 -19.31 3.13 -6.56
N MET A 103 -18.85 3.91 -7.53
CA MET A 103 -19.40 3.95 -8.88
C MET A 103 -18.27 3.97 -9.91
N SER A 104 -18.60 3.75 -11.18
CA SER A 104 -17.62 3.86 -12.25
C SER A 104 -17.13 5.31 -12.40
N GLU A 105 -15.95 5.48 -13.00
CA GLU A 105 -15.38 6.81 -13.18
C GLU A 105 -16.25 7.71 -14.08
N ALA A 106 -16.85 7.13 -15.13
CA ALA A 106 -17.78 7.84 -16.00
C ALA A 106 -19.03 8.31 -15.24
N GLU A 107 -19.60 7.46 -14.39
CA GLU A 107 -20.74 7.81 -13.54
C GLU A 107 -20.37 8.87 -12.49
N PHE A 108 -19.14 8.83 -11.96
CA PHE A 108 -18.67 9.78 -10.97
C PHE A 108 -18.63 11.22 -11.50
N PHE A 109 -18.15 11.39 -12.74
CA PHE A 109 -18.08 12.70 -13.39
C PHE A 109 -19.33 13.07 -14.19
N ALA A 110 -20.37 12.22 -14.19
CA ALA A 110 -21.62 12.49 -14.87
C ALA A 110 -22.36 13.69 -14.22
N PRO A 111 -23.13 14.48 -15.01
CA PRO A 111 -23.88 15.63 -14.50
C PRO A 111 -24.82 15.27 -13.34
N ASP A 112 -25.46 14.10 -13.41
CA ASP A 112 -26.44 13.64 -12.43
C ASP A 112 -25.82 13.40 -11.04
N ASN A 113 -24.55 12.99 -10.99
CA ASN A 113 -23.81 12.68 -9.76
C ASN A 113 -22.89 13.81 -9.32
N ARG A 114 -22.94 14.99 -9.96
CA ARG A 114 -22.08 16.13 -9.64
C ARG A 114 -22.20 16.56 -8.18
N SER A 115 -23.41 16.54 -7.63
CA SER A 115 -23.65 16.89 -6.22
C SER A 115 -23.02 15.90 -5.24
N ASP A 116 -22.90 14.63 -5.63
CA ASP A 116 -22.26 13.58 -4.86
C ASP A 116 -20.73 13.64 -4.98
N ALA A 117 -20.20 13.90 -6.17
CA ALA A 117 -18.77 14.13 -6.39
C ALA A 117 -18.26 15.32 -5.56
N LEU A 118 -19.02 16.43 -5.52
CA LEU A 118 -18.68 17.61 -4.72
C LEU A 118 -18.71 17.37 -3.20
N LYS A 119 -19.22 16.24 -2.69
CA LYS A 119 -19.03 15.89 -1.28
C LYS A 119 -17.58 15.53 -0.95
N LEU A 120 -16.81 15.09 -1.96
CA LEU A 120 -15.40 14.70 -1.82
C LEU A 120 -14.42 15.84 -2.08
N PHE A 121 -14.88 16.92 -2.72
CA PHE A 121 -14.04 18.06 -3.10
C PHE A 121 -14.56 19.34 -2.45
N GLY A 122 -13.67 20.27 -2.10
CA GLY A 122 -14.05 21.55 -1.50
C GLY A 122 -14.67 22.53 -2.51
N SER A 123 -14.44 22.33 -3.81
CA SER A 123 -14.94 23.20 -4.87
C SER A 123 -15.05 22.47 -6.22
N GLU A 124 -15.75 23.09 -7.18
CA GLU A 124 -15.80 22.60 -8.56
C GLU A 124 -14.42 22.60 -9.23
N ASP A 125 -13.58 23.59 -8.92
CA ASP A 125 -12.24 23.70 -9.50
C ASP A 125 -11.30 22.59 -8.98
N GLU A 126 -11.48 22.15 -7.73
CA GLU A 126 -10.76 20.99 -7.19
C GLU A 126 -11.20 19.68 -7.84
N LEU A 127 -12.51 19.53 -8.09
CA LEU A 127 -13.04 18.39 -8.85
C LEU A 127 -12.49 18.38 -10.27
N ALA A 128 -12.42 19.55 -10.92
CA ALA A 128 -11.86 19.69 -12.25
C ALA A 128 -10.35 19.45 -12.30
N HIS A 129 -9.60 19.90 -11.29
CA HIS A 129 -8.19 19.54 -11.12
C HIS A 129 -8.02 18.01 -11.13
N HIS A 130 -8.84 17.31 -10.35
CA HIS A 130 -8.81 15.86 -10.29
C HIS A 130 -9.18 15.22 -11.63
N ALA A 131 -10.26 15.69 -12.26
CA ALA A 131 -10.72 15.20 -13.56
C ALA A 131 -9.62 15.32 -14.64
N LEU A 132 -9.02 16.50 -14.78
CA LEU A 132 -8.07 16.76 -15.86
C LEU A 132 -6.71 16.09 -15.66
N GLN A 133 -6.27 15.96 -14.40
CA GLN A 133 -4.93 15.41 -14.12
C GLN A 133 -4.93 13.90 -13.91
N ARG A 134 -5.98 13.36 -13.29
CA ARG A 134 -5.99 11.97 -12.80
C ARG A 134 -7.05 11.10 -13.44
N ALA A 135 -8.09 11.67 -14.07
CA ALA A 135 -9.13 10.81 -14.60
C ALA A 135 -8.66 9.99 -15.80
N GLY A 136 -9.24 8.79 -15.93
CA GLY A 136 -9.17 7.97 -17.13
C GLY A 136 -9.94 8.60 -18.29
N ALA A 137 -9.85 7.98 -19.47
CA ALA A 137 -10.48 8.49 -20.69
C ALA A 137 -12.00 8.67 -20.53
N ASP A 138 -12.67 7.68 -19.92
CA ASP A 138 -14.13 7.68 -19.74
C ASP A 138 -14.57 8.73 -18.71
N GLY A 139 -13.83 8.87 -17.61
CA GLY A 139 -14.09 9.89 -16.59
C GLY A 139 -13.89 11.31 -17.10
N MET A 140 -12.80 11.53 -17.84
CA MET A 140 -12.51 12.81 -18.46
C MET A 140 -13.56 13.16 -19.53
N ALA A 141 -13.99 12.20 -20.34
CA ALA A 141 -15.06 12.41 -21.32
C ALA A 141 -16.40 12.79 -20.65
N ALA A 142 -16.77 12.11 -19.56
CA ALA A 142 -17.97 12.44 -18.79
C ALA A 142 -17.89 13.84 -18.15
N PHE A 143 -16.74 14.20 -17.56
CA PHE A 143 -16.49 15.54 -17.03
C PHE A 143 -16.62 16.61 -18.13
N ILE A 144 -15.97 16.40 -19.27
CA ILE A 144 -16.00 17.33 -20.41
C ILE A 144 -17.42 17.53 -20.94
N ALA A 145 -18.19 16.44 -21.04
CA ALA A 145 -19.59 16.50 -21.46
C ALA A 145 -20.44 17.34 -20.49
N SER A 146 -20.14 17.29 -19.18
CA SER A 146 -20.85 18.09 -18.17
C SER A 146 -20.56 19.60 -18.27
N GLU A 147 -19.37 19.99 -18.72
CA GLU A 147 -18.94 21.38 -18.85
C GLU A 147 -19.32 22.00 -20.22
N GLY A 148 -20.09 21.30 -21.05
CA GLY A 148 -20.49 21.75 -22.39
C GLY A 148 -19.38 21.64 -23.45
N GLY A 149 -18.28 20.95 -23.13
CA GLY A 149 -17.12 20.77 -24.00
C GLY A 149 -15.85 21.39 -23.43
N LEU A 150 -14.71 20.74 -23.66
CA LEU A 150 -13.44 21.12 -23.04
C LEU A 150 -12.96 22.49 -23.53
N GLU A 151 -13.30 22.87 -24.76
CA GLU A 151 -12.93 24.15 -25.36
C GLU A 151 -13.54 25.33 -24.60
N LEU A 152 -14.81 25.25 -24.22
CA LEU A 152 -15.49 26.27 -23.42
C LEU A 152 -14.90 26.33 -22.01
N TYR A 153 -14.59 25.16 -21.44
CA TYR A 153 -13.98 25.07 -20.11
C TYR A 153 -12.57 25.67 -20.08
N LEU A 154 -11.73 25.34 -21.05
CA LEU A 154 -10.36 25.89 -21.15
C LEU A 154 -10.36 27.39 -21.42
N GLN A 155 -11.29 27.91 -22.21
CA GLN A 155 -11.46 29.37 -22.38
C GLN A 155 -11.84 30.05 -21.06
N ALA A 156 -12.77 29.45 -20.31
CA ALA A 156 -13.18 29.97 -19.01
C ALA A 156 -11.99 29.99 -18.02
N ILE A 157 -11.17 28.93 -18.00
CA ILE A 157 -9.96 28.87 -17.17
C ILE A 157 -8.91 29.90 -17.60
N GLU A 158 -8.62 30.02 -18.90
CA GLU A 158 -7.58 30.95 -19.36
C GLU A 158 -7.96 32.40 -19.07
N SER A 159 -9.26 32.70 -19.00
CA SER A 159 -9.78 34.03 -18.62
C SER A 159 -9.69 34.34 -17.13
N ASP A 160 -9.52 33.33 -16.26
CA ASP A 160 -9.52 33.46 -14.80
C ASP A 160 -8.20 32.94 -14.17
N PRO A 161 -7.29 33.85 -13.77
CA PRO A 161 -6.00 33.48 -13.18
C PRO A 161 -6.10 32.66 -11.89
N ASP A 162 -7.15 32.86 -11.09
CA ASP A 162 -7.31 32.18 -9.81
C ASP A 162 -7.80 30.74 -10.02
N ARG A 163 -8.78 30.53 -10.91
CA ARG A 163 -9.23 29.18 -11.30
C ARG A 163 -8.12 28.39 -11.98
N LYS A 164 -7.34 29.02 -12.86
CA LYS A 164 -6.17 28.41 -13.50
C LYS A 164 -5.16 27.89 -12.48
N ARG A 165 -4.93 28.66 -11.42
CA ARG A 165 -4.02 28.26 -10.34
C ARG A 165 -4.54 27.07 -9.53
N VAL A 166 -5.85 26.98 -9.27
CA VAL A 166 -6.45 25.84 -8.56
C VAL A 166 -6.43 24.57 -9.41
N VAL A 167 -6.75 24.68 -10.71
CA VAL A 167 -6.88 23.53 -11.62
C VAL A 167 -5.55 22.99 -12.12
N PHE A 168 -4.56 23.83 -12.42
CA PHE A 168 -3.27 23.40 -12.98
C PHE A 168 -2.08 23.62 -12.04
N GLY A 169 -2.30 24.23 -10.87
CA GLY A 169 -1.25 24.57 -9.91
C GLY A 169 -0.59 25.92 -10.21
N SER A 170 0.42 26.28 -9.42
CA SER A 170 1.11 27.58 -9.52
C SER A 170 2.23 27.62 -10.57
N GLU A 171 2.50 26.52 -11.27
CA GLU A 171 3.49 26.51 -12.34
C GLU A 171 2.95 27.22 -13.57
N VAL A 172 3.70 28.21 -14.06
CA VAL A 172 3.32 29.06 -15.21
C VAL A 172 3.07 28.22 -16.48
N ASP A 173 3.84 27.14 -16.63
CA ASP A 173 3.79 26.27 -17.81
C ASP A 173 2.89 25.03 -17.63
N ALA A 174 2.16 24.88 -16.51
CA ALA A 174 1.42 23.65 -16.21
C ALA A 174 0.31 23.34 -17.22
N ILE A 175 -0.51 24.33 -17.57
CA ILE A 175 -1.58 24.15 -18.57
C ILE A 175 -1.00 23.88 -19.96
N ARG A 176 0.13 24.52 -20.29
CA ARG A 176 0.85 24.33 -21.56
C ARG A 176 1.39 22.92 -21.66
N ARG A 177 2.07 22.46 -20.61
CA ARG A 177 2.58 21.09 -20.49
C ARG A 177 1.45 20.06 -20.60
N TRP A 178 0.33 20.30 -19.93
CA TRP A 178 -0.82 19.40 -19.99
C TRP A 178 -1.42 19.35 -21.40
N VAL A 179 -1.64 20.50 -22.05
CA VAL A 179 -2.30 20.54 -23.36
C VAL A 179 -1.43 19.94 -24.47
N VAL A 180 -0.10 20.09 -24.43
CA VAL A 180 0.76 19.49 -25.46
C VAL A 180 1.04 18.00 -25.22
N THR A 181 0.77 17.49 -24.01
CA THR A 181 0.97 16.06 -23.69
C THR A 181 -0.30 15.24 -23.82
N ARG A 182 -1.48 15.82 -23.57
CA ARG A 182 -2.77 15.12 -23.59
C ARG A 182 -3.78 15.69 -24.58
N GLY A 183 -3.51 16.86 -25.17
CA GLY A 183 -4.48 17.58 -25.99
C GLY A 183 -4.37 17.33 -27.48
N ASN A 184 -5.49 17.56 -28.18
CA ASN A 184 -5.55 17.56 -29.64
C ASN A 184 -5.18 18.94 -30.23
N GLU A 185 -5.05 19.03 -31.55
CA GLU A 185 -4.70 20.29 -32.24
C GLU A 185 -5.64 21.46 -31.88
N ALA A 186 -6.93 21.19 -31.69
CA ALA A 186 -7.90 22.23 -31.33
C ALA A 186 -7.62 22.82 -29.93
N TRP A 187 -7.25 21.99 -28.96
CA TRP A 187 -6.95 22.44 -27.60
C TRP A 187 -5.61 23.16 -27.52
N ILE A 188 -4.62 22.67 -28.27
CA ILE A 188 -3.30 23.32 -28.39
C ILE A 188 -3.48 24.71 -28.99
N ALA A 189 -4.25 24.85 -30.08
CA ALA A 189 -4.49 26.13 -30.72
C ALA A 189 -5.18 27.12 -29.76
N LEU A 190 -6.07 26.63 -28.89
CA LEU A 190 -6.81 27.44 -27.94
C LEU A 190 -5.91 27.99 -26.80
N VAL A 191 -5.06 27.15 -26.20
CA VAL A 191 -4.15 27.58 -25.11
C VAL A 191 -2.98 28.42 -25.62
N TYR A 192 -2.52 28.17 -26.85
CA TYR A 192 -1.43 28.91 -27.49
C TYR A 192 -1.90 30.09 -28.35
N ASN A 193 -3.21 30.42 -28.35
CA ASN A 193 -3.79 31.48 -29.20
C ASN A 193 -3.39 31.37 -30.68
N GLY A 194 -3.31 30.15 -31.21
CA GLY A 194 -2.93 29.85 -32.59
C GLY A 194 -1.42 29.87 -32.88
N ALA A 195 -0.56 30.10 -31.89
CA ALA A 195 0.90 30.09 -32.05
C ALA A 195 1.49 28.66 -32.07
N MET A 196 1.17 27.90 -33.11
CA MET A 196 1.53 26.47 -33.22
C MET A 196 3.05 26.21 -33.19
N ASP A 197 3.86 27.12 -33.74
CA ASP A 197 5.33 26.99 -33.69
C ASP A 197 5.87 26.93 -32.25
N THR A 198 5.25 27.69 -31.34
CA THR A 198 5.62 27.68 -29.91
C THR A 198 5.12 26.43 -29.20
N ALA A 199 3.97 25.91 -29.60
CA ALA A 199 3.46 24.64 -29.09
C ALA A 199 4.34 23.47 -29.52
N THR A 200 4.86 23.45 -30.76
CA THR A 200 5.80 22.42 -31.23
C THR A 200 7.13 22.48 -30.46
N ALA A 201 7.65 23.68 -30.18
CA ALA A 201 8.85 23.86 -29.37
C ALA A 201 8.66 23.41 -27.92
N ASP A 202 7.53 23.75 -27.30
CA ASP A 202 7.17 23.29 -25.95
C ASP A 202 6.91 21.78 -25.90
N ARG A 203 6.29 21.20 -26.94
CA ARG A 203 6.09 19.75 -27.07
C ARG A 203 7.42 19.02 -27.11
N ALA A 204 8.41 19.50 -27.88
CA ALA A 204 9.76 18.94 -27.87
C ALA A 204 10.46 19.12 -26.50
N ARG A 205 10.26 20.27 -25.84
CA ARG A 205 10.80 20.56 -24.50
C ARG A 205 10.21 19.66 -23.41
N PHE A 206 8.92 19.33 -23.50
CA PHE A 206 8.20 18.51 -22.51
C PHE A 206 8.19 17.01 -22.83
N ALA A 207 8.38 16.62 -24.10
CA ALA A 207 8.57 15.23 -24.51
C ALA A 207 9.87 14.65 -23.93
N TYR A 208 10.90 15.49 -23.76
CA TYR A 208 12.10 15.11 -23.02
C TYR A 208 11.87 15.22 -21.52
N GLN A 209 11.29 14.19 -20.91
CA GLN A 209 11.40 13.98 -19.48
C GLN A 209 12.71 13.24 -19.19
N PRO A 210 13.65 13.83 -18.43
CA PRO A 210 14.82 13.07 -17.99
C PRO A 210 14.36 11.82 -17.24
N GLN A 211 15.02 10.69 -17.52
CA GLN A 211 14.93 9.47 -16.70
C GLN A 211 14.93 9.84 -15.21
N ALA A 212 13.99 9.25 -14.46
CA ALA A 212 13.69 9.41 -13.04
C ALA A 212 14.52 10.48 -12.30
N PRO A 213 13.90 11.51 -11.68
CA PRO A 213 14.62 12.61 -11.05
C PRO A 213 15.75 12.09 -10.15
N PRO A 214 16.95 12.72 -10.18
CA PRO A 214 18.10 12.25 -9.44
C PRO A 214 17.75 12.11 -7.95
N MET A 215 18.24 11.04 -7.34
CA MET A 215 17.88 10.67 -5.98
C MET A 215 18.21 11.80 -5.00
N ASP A 216 17.18 12.36 -4.36
CA ASP A 216 17.35 13.42 -3.36
C ASP A 216 17.74 12.83 -2.00
N TRP A 217 19.03 12.61 -1.82
CA TRP A 217 19.63 12.15 -0.57
C TRP A 217 19.29 13.05 0.62
N THR A 218 19.09 14.35 0.40
CA THR A 218 18.85 15.30 1.50
C THR A 218 17.42 15.20 2.01
N ALA A 219 16.44 15.09 1.11
CA ALA A 219 15.05 14.86 1.47
C ALA A 219 14.89 13.48 2.14
N MET A 220 15.55 12.45 1.60
CA MET A 220 15.51 11.11 2.15
C MET A 220 16.07 11.05 3.58
N LEU A 221 17.24 11.66 3.81
CA LEU A 221 17.85 11.74 5.14
C LEU A 221 16.95 12.50 6.12
N LYS A 222 16.41 13.65 5.70
CA LYS A 222 15.50 14.46 6.54
C LYS A 222 14.24 13.69 6.92
N ARG A 223 13.60 13.00 5.98
CA ARG A 223 12.38 12.23 6.23
C ARG A 223 12.63 11.10 7.23
N ASN A 224 13.67 10.30 7.00
CA ASN A 224 14.02 9.17 7.87
C ASN A 224 14.49 9.63 9.26
N ALA A 225 15.29 10.70 9.34
CA ALA A 225 15.70 11.28 10.62
C ALA A 225 14.51 11.83 11.41
N PHE A 226 13.60 12.55 10.75
CA PHE A 226 12.39 13.06 11.38
C PHE A 226 11.48 11.93 11.87
N ALA A 227 11.29 10.88 11.07
CA ALA A 227 10.54 9.69 11.47
C ALA A 227 11.17 9.03 12.71
N ALA A 228 12.50 8.85 12.73
CA ALA A 228 13.22 8.25 13.85
C ALA A 228 13.09 9.05 15.14
N VAL A 229 13.30 10.37 15.08
CA VAL A 229 13.16 11.27 16.23
C VAL A 229 11.71 11.31 16.71
N LYS A 230 10.73 11.36 15.80
CA LYS A 230 9.30 11.35 16.15
C LYS A 230 8.92 10.05 16.84
N ALA A 231 9.30 8.89 16.30
CA ALA A 231 8.96 7.59 16.86
C ALA A 231 9.56 7.40 18.27
N ILE A 232 10.85 7.66 18.44
CA ILE A 232 11.54 7.47 19.70
C ILE A 232 11.17 8.56 20.72
N GLY A 233 11.05 9.81 20.27
CA GLY A 233 10.66 10.94 21.11
C GLY A 233 9.24 10.80 21.65
N LEU A 234 8.28 10.41 20.81
CA LEU A 234 6.89 10.19 21.23
C LEU A 234 6.76 9.08 22.27
N LEU A 235 7.66 8.09 22.24
CA LEU A 235 7.68 6.99 23.19
C LEU A 235 8.37 7.35 24.51
N THR A 236 9.53 7.99 24.44
CA THR A 236 10.37 8.25 25.62
C THR A 236 9.91 9.46 26.42
N LEU A 237 9.26 10.43 25.79
CA LEU A 237 8.77 11.63 26.46
C LEU A 237 7.71 11.31 27.53
N PRO A 238 6.66 10.51 27.28
CA PRO A 238 5.73 10.09 28.32
C PRO A 238 6.42 9.29 29.43
N LEU A 239 7.38 8.42 29.09
CA LEU A 239 8.10 7.63 30.09
C LEU A 239 8.91 8.51 31.04
N PHE A 240 9.64 9.49 30.51
CA PHE A 240 10.36 10.47 31.30
C PHE A 240 9.43 11.39 32.09
N LEU A 241 8.28 11.77 31.52
CA LEU A 241 7.26 12.53 32.23
C LEU A 241 6.76 11.76 33.46
N VAL A 242 6.39 10.50 33.28
CA VAL A 242 5.96 9.63 34.39
C VAL A 242 7.09 9.49 35.42
N LEU A 243 8.32 9.23 34.99
CA LEU A 243 9.45 9.04 35.90
C LEU A 243 9.77 10.30 36.72
N PHE A 244 9.86 11.47 36.07
CA PHE A 244 10.29 12.71 36.71
C PHE A 244 9.17 13.46 37.43
N ILE A 245 7.96 13.46 36.87
CA ILE A 245 6.83 14.22 37.44
C ILE A 245 6.03 13.37 38.41
N ILE A 246 5.68 12.14 38.02
CA ILE A 246 4.78 11.28 38.81
C ILE A 246 5.57 10.53 39.88
N LEU A 247 6.60 9.77 39.47
CA LEU A 247 7.42 8.97 40.39
C LEU A 247 8.45 9.83 41.14
N ARG A 248 8.82 10.99 40.58
CA ARG A 248 9.85 11.90 41.13
C ARG A 248 11.19 11.21 41.39
N GLU A 249 11.53 10.24 40.55
CA GLU A 249 12.78 9.50 40.62
C GLU A 249 13.80 10.07 39.62
N LYS A 250 15.09 9.89 39.94
CA LYS A 250 16.19 10.22 39.01
C LYS A 250 16.49 8.99 38.16
N LEU A 251 16.88 9.20 36.90
CA LEU A 251 17.32 8.12 36.02
C LEU A 251 18.60 7.46 36.58
N PRO A 252 18.57 6.18 36.93
CA PRO A 252 19.79 5.42 37.18
C PRO A 252 20.61 5.39 35.88
N ARG A 253 21.90 5.74 35.94
CA ARG A 253 22.81 5.73 34.77
C ARG A 253 22.28 6.54 33.58
N THR A 254 22.05 7.82 33.83
CA THR A 254 21.49 8.75 32.85
C THR A 254 22.33 8.81 31.56
N ASP A 255 23.64 8.67 31.66
CA ASP A 255 24.59 8.60 30.55
C ASP A 255 24.36 7.39 29.64
N GLU A 256 24.21 6.18 30.21
CA GLU A 256 23.92 4.96 29.44
C GLU A 256 22.58 5.06 28.71
N ILE A 257 21.56 5.60 29.37
CA ILE A 257 20.21 5.73 28.80
C ILE A 257 20.18 6.76 27.67
N ILE A 258 20.80 7.93 27.86
CA ILE A 258 20.87 8.95 26.81
C ILE A 258 21.68 8.43 25.62
N LEU A 259 22.80 7.76 25.86
CA LEU A 259 23.61 7.16 24.81
C LEU A 259 22.80 6.11 24.02
N GLY A 260 22.08 5.23 24.73
CA GLY A 260 21.19 4.24 24.11
C GLY A 260 20.10 4.90 23.26
N LEU A 261 19.52 6.02 23.72
CA LEU A 261 18.52 6.78 22.97
C LEU A 261 19.09 7.36 21.67
N VAL A 262 20.29 7.93 21.74
CA VAL A 262 20.99 8.47 20.56
C VAL A 262 21.28 7.36 19.55
N PHE A 263 21.77 6.21 20.01
CA PHE A 263 22.00 5.05 19.14
C PHE A 263 20.71 4.49 18.54
N ALA A 264 19.60 4.49 19.28
CA ALA A 264 18.31 4.09 18.74
C ALA A 264 17.85 5.02 17.61
N ILE A 265 18.03 6.35 17.75
CA ILE A 265 17.65 7.33 16.71
C ILE A 265 18.52 7.17 15.47
N LEU A 266 19.84 7.09 15.65
CA LEU A 266 20.78 6.91 14.53
C LEU A 266 20.55 5.56 13.83
N GLY A 267 20.38 4.49 14.61
CA GLY A 267 20.09 3.15 14.12
C GLY A 267 18.79 3.11 13.32
N MET A 268 17.70 3.68 13.85
CA MET A 268 16.41 3.74 13.15
C MET A 268 16.49 4.59 11.87
N CYS A 269 17.25 5.67 11.87
CA CYS A 269 17.45 6.48 10.66
C CYS A 269 18.19 5.70 9.57
N ILE A 270 19.30 5.03 9.91
CA ILE A 270 20.07 4.22 8.95
C ILE A 270 19.23 3.03 8.47
N PHE A 271 18.52 2.39 9.38
CA PHE A 271 17.65 1.26 9.08
C PHE A 271 16.51 1.65 8.13
N GLY A 272 15.82 2.78 8.38
CA GLY A 272 14.78 3.28 7.49
C GLY A 272 15.30 3.61 6.09
N ILE A 273 16.48 4.21 5.98
CA ILE A 273 17.17 4.42 4.70
C ILE A 273 17.46 3.08 4.00
N GLY A 274 17.90 2.08 4.76
CA GLY A 274 18.18 0.73 4.23
C GLY A 274 16.93 0.02 3.70
N ILE A 275 15.81 0.12 4.41
CA ILE A 275 14.50 -0.41 3.96
C ILE A 275 14.10 0.29 2.65
N GLU A 276 14.11 1.61 2.63
CA GLU A 276 13.65 2.40 1.48
C GLU A 276 14.48 2.18 0.21
N LEU A 277 15.81 2.05 0.32
CA LEU A 277 16.68 1.82 -0.84
C LEU A 277 16.73 0.35 -1.27
N GLY A 278 16.60 -0.56 -0.31
CA GLY A 278 16.80 -1.99 -0.51
C GLY A 278 15.48 -2.74 -0.61
N LEU A 279 14.83 -2.96 0.53
CA LEU A 279 13.69 -3.86 0.66
C LEU A 279 12.45 -3.33 -0.07
N ASP A 280 12.13 -2.05 0.03
CA ASP A 280 10.93 -1.48 -0.61
C ASP A 280 11.02 -1.54 -2.12
N ARG A 281 12.19 -1.18 -2.68
CA ARG A 281 12.41 -1.23 -4.13
C ARG A 281 12.42 -2.66 -4.64
N LEU A 282 13.05 -3.57 -3.92
CA LEU A 282 13.08 -4.98 -4.29
C LEU A 282 11.68 -5.57 -4.21
N GLY A 283 10.93 -5.29 -3.14
CA GLY A 283 9.55 -5.71 -2.95
C GLY A 283 8.62 -5.16 -4.03
N GLY A 284 8.74 -3.88 -4.37
CA GLY A 284 7.97 -3.25 -5.44
C GLY A 284 8.28 -3.84 -6.83
N GLN A 285 9.56 -4.00 -7.18
CA GLN A 285 9.96 -4.59 -8.45
C GLN A 285 9.50 -6.04 -8.60
N VAL A 286 9.70 -6.85 -7.55
CA VAL A 286 9.23 -8.23 -7.56
C VAL A 286 7.70 -8.24 -7.60
N GLY A 287 7.01 -7.45 -6.79
CA GLY A 287 5.54 -7.40 -6.76
C GLY A 287 4.90 -7.01 -8.09
N GLN A 288 5.50 -6.07 -8.83
CA GLN A 288 5.02 -5.65 -10.15
C GLN A 288 5.28 -6.68 -11.24
N LYS A 289 6.43 -7.38 -11.19
CA LYS A 289 6.85 -8.33 -12.23
C LYS A 289 6.38 -9.75 -11.96
N LEU A 290 6.18 -10.16 -10.71
CA LEU A 290 5.79 -11.51 -10.34
C LEU A 290 4.48 -12.00 -10.99
N PRO A 291 3.46 -11.15 -11.24
CA PRO A 291 2.30 -11.54 -12.04
C PRO A 291 2.64 -12.02 -13.46
N SER A 292 3.77 -11.60 -14.04
CA SER A 292 4.28 -12.08 -15.33
C SER A 292 4.57 -13.58 -15.35
N SER A 293 4.56 -14.26 -14.20
CA SER A 293 4.71 -15.72 -14.15
C SER A 293 3.45 -16.46 -14.61
N PHE A 294 2.26 -15.86 -14.49
CA PHE A 294 0.98 -16.49 -14.81
C PHE A 294 0.03 -15.65 -15.68
N LYS A 295 0.34 -14.38 -15.94
CA LYS A 295 -0.41 -13.50 -16.85
C LYS A 295 0.54 -12.56 -17.59
N ALA A 296 0.26 -12.23 -18.85
CA ALA A 296 1.02 -11.20 -19.55
C ALA A 296 0.85 -9.84 -18.87
N ILE A 297 1.96 -9.13 -18.65
CA ILE A 297 1.96 -7.76 -18.10
C ILE A 297 2.65 -6.81 -19.07
N THR A 298 2.11 -5.61 -19.21
CA THR A 298 2.78 -4.51 -19.91
C THR A 298 3.83 -3.87 -18.99
N LEU A 299 4.98 -3.50 -19.53
CA LEU A 299 6.04 -2.80 -18.79
C LEU A 299 6.24 -1.39 -19.37
N PRO A 300 5.49 -0.36 -18.91
CA PRO A 300 5.63 1.01 -19.40
C PRO A 300 7.04 1.59 -19.24
N GLU A 301 7.76 1.16 -18.19
CA GLU A 301 9.15 1.53 -17.92
C GLU A 301 10.15 1.06 -18.98
N SER A 302 9.78 0.02 -19.74
CA SER A 302 10.58 -0.54 -20.83
C SER A 302 10.07 -0.07 -22.20
N ALA A 303 9.22 0.95 -22.24
CA ALA A 303 8.69 1.48 -23.48
C ALA A 303 9.82 1.98 -24.39
N THR A 304 9.77 1.56 -25.64
CA THR A 304 10.73 1.97 -26.67
C THR A 304 10.02 2.89 -27.65
N HIS A 305 10.54 4.11 -27.80
CA HIS A 305 10.03 5.06 -28.79
C HIS A 305 10.71 4.80 -30.14
N ILE A 306 9.90 4.50 -31.14
CA ILE A 306 10.32 4.28 -32.53
C ILE A 306 10.07 5.58 -33.29
N GLU A 307 11.14 6.28 -33.63
CA GLU A 307 11.06 7.52 -34.42
C GLU A 307 10.84 7.22 -35.91
N ASN A 308 10.17 8.15 -36.62
CA ASN A 308 9.88 8.05 -38.06
C ASN A 308 9.10 6.78 -38.47
N PHE A 309 8.22 6.30 -37.61
CA PHE A 309 7.30 5.21 -37.90
C PHE A 309 6.27 5.63 -38.97
N SER A 310 6.14 4.83 -40.02
CA SER A 310 5.13 5.02 -41.08
C SER A 310 4.09 3.91 -41.04
N GLU A 311 2.81 4.27 -41.21
CA GLU A 311 1.71 3.31 -41.33
C GLU A 311 1.85 2.37 -42.54
N ASP A 312 2.69 2.71 -43.54
CA ASP A 312 3.01 1.84 -44.68
C ASP A 312 3.73 0.54 -44.28
N LEU A 313 4.31 0.51 -43.07
CA LEU A 313 4.99 -0.67 -42.50
C LEU A 313 4.01 -1.68 -41.87
N LEU A 314 2.72 -1.34 -41.83
CA LEU A 314 1.69 -2.17 -41.20
C LEU A 314 1.22 -3.28 -42.14
N TYR A 315 1.31 -4.50 -41.64
CA TYR A 315 0.69 -5.68 -42.22
C TYR A 315 -0.67 -5.90 -41.57
N THR A 316 -1.61 -6.49 -42.30
CA THR A 316 -2.93 -6.88 -41.78
C THR A 316 -3.04 -8.39 -41.74
N ALA A 317 -3.48 -8.93 -40.61
CA ALA A 317 -3.81 -10.34 -40.43
C ALA A 317 -5.17 -10.48 -39.76
N THR A 318 -5.73 -11.68 -39.77
CA THR A 318 -6.97 -12.03 -39.04
C THR A 318 -6.64 -12.95 -37.89
N ASN A 319 -7.22 -12.71 -36.71
CA ASN A 319 -7.10 -13.61 -35.56
C ASN A 319 -7.98 -14.87 -35.75
N GLU A 320 -7.93 -15.80 -34.79
CA GLU A 320 -8.75 -17.02 -34.81
C GLU A 320 -10.26 -16.76 -34.81
N GLU A 321 -10.68 -15.58 -34.32
CA GLU A 321 -12.06 -15.10 -34.28
C GLU A 321 -12.48 -14.35 -35.56
N SER A 322 -11.62 -14.35 -36.60
CA SER A 322 -11.81 -13.65 -37.88
C SER A 322 -11.87 -12.12 -37.80
N GLU A 323 -11.37 -11.53 -36.71
CA GLU A 323 -11.21 -10.08 -36.58
C GLU A 323 -9.88 -9.63 -37.23
N PRO A 324 -9.91 -8.61 -38.10
CA PRO A 324 -8.70 -8.06 -38.69
C PRO A 324 -7.92 -7.24 -37.67
N TYR A 325 -6.61 -7.48 -37.57
CA TYR A 325 -5.69 -6.69 -36.77
C TYR A 325 -4.46 -6.27 -37.60
N ARG A 326 -3.92 -5.10 -37.27
CA ARG A 326 -2.69 -4.57 -37.88
C ARG A 326 -1.49 -4.86 -37.00
N PHE A 327 -0.34 -5.14 -37.60
CA PHE A 327 0.92 -5.41 -36.90
C PHE A 327 2.13 -5.01 -37.75
N PHE A 328 3.29 -4.85 -37.11
CA PHE A 328 4.57 -4.61 -37.78
C PHE A 328 5.68 -5.45 -37.15
N TYR A 329 6.83 -5.53 -37.83
CA TYR A 329 8.00 -6.24 -37.31
C TYR A 329 8.97 -5.27 -36.65
N LEU A 330 9.30 -5.53 -35.38
CA LEU A 330 10.31 -4.80 -34.64
C LEU A 330 11.57 -5.65 -34.51
N HIS A 331 12.70 -5.10 -34.94
CA HIS A 331 14.00 -5.75 -34.80
C HIS A 331 14.65 -5.31 -33.49
N HIS A 332 14.78 -6.22 -32.52
CA HIS A 332 15.45 -5.94 -31.25
C HIS A 332 16.67 -6.87 -31.14
N GLY A 333 17.88 -6.32 -31.27
CA GLY A 333 19.11 -7.11 -31.26
C GLY A 333 19.26 -7.98 -32.51
N LYS A 334 19.10 -9.31 -32.38
CA LYS A 334 19.13 -10.29 -33.49
C LYS A 334 17.77 -10.97 -33.74
N GLU A 335 16.75 -10.60 -32.97
CA GLU A 335 15.44 -11.25 -32.98
C GLU A 335 14.40 -10.30 -33.59
N LEU A 336 13.49 -10.88 -34.37
CA LEU A 336 12.41 -10.18 -35.05
C LEU A 336 11.10 -10.48 -34.31
N PHE A 337 10.49 -9.46 -33.72
CA PHE A 337 9.24 -9.56 -32.98
C PHE A 337 8.08 -9.01 -33.80
N THR A 338 6.93 -9.67 -33.74
CA THR A 338 5.67 -9.12 -34.27
C THR A 338 5.00 -8.28 -33.21
N VAL A 339 4.80 -6.99 -33.49
CA VAL A 339 4.15 -6.04 -32.58
C VAL A 339 2.78 -5.70 -33.14
N ARG A 340 1.72 -5.93 -32.36
CA ARG A 340 0.37 -5.50 -32.71
C ARG A 340 0.32 -3.97 -32.69
N PHE A 341 -0.21 -3.38 -33.76
CA PHE A 341 -0.33 -1.93 -33.87
C PHE A 341 -1.54 -1.45 -33.10
N ASN A 342 -1.30 -0.54 -32.17
CA ASN A 342 -2.32 0.16 -31.41
C ASN A 342 -2.32 1.64 -31.82
N GLU A 343 -3.48 2.16 -32.22
CA GLU A 343 -3.60 3.56 -32.66
C GLU A 343 -3.29 4.55 -31.54
N ASN A 344 -3.56 4.18 -30.28
CA ASN A 344 -3.31 5.05 -29.13
C ASN A 344 -1.81 5.25 -28.83
N ASP A 345 -0.96 4.35 -29.34
CA ASP A 345 0.48 4.36 -29.11
C ASP A 345 1.26 5.05 -30.26
N PHE A 346 0.56 5.49 -31.31
CA PHE A 346 1.14 6.14 -32.48
C PHE A 346 0.79 7.63 -32.56
N ASP A 347 1.81 8.48 -32.57
CA ASP A 347 1.67 9.90 -32.82
C ASP A 347 1.88 10.21 -34.30
N ARG A 348 0.77 10.51 -35.01
CA ARG A 348 0.75 10.81 -36.45
C ARG A 348 1.51 12.08 -36.84
N GLU A 349 1.70 13.02 -35.91
CA GLU A 349 2.35 14.30 -36.20
C GLU A 349 3.86 14.23 -36.05
N THR A 350 4.34 13.50 -35.03
CA THR A 350 5.77 13.31 -34.79
C THR A 350 6.33 12.08 -35.52
N GLY A 351 5.44 11.19 -35.99
CA GLY A 351 5.82 9.89 -36.54
C GLY A 351 6.46 9.00 -35.48
N ILE A 352 6.17 9.20 -34.19
CA ILE A 352 6.74 8.40 -33.10
C ILE A 352 5.73 7.33 -32.68
N TYR A 353 6.15 6.07 -32.70
CA TYR A 353 5.38 4.95 -32.12
C TYR A 353 5.98 4.54 -30.78
N SER A 354 5.18 4.52 -29.72
CA SER A 354 5.61 4.12 -28.38
C SER A 354 5.30 2.64 -28.14
N TYR A 355 6.28 1.77 -28.40
CA TYR A 355 6.10 0.33 -28.16
C TYR A 355 6.29 0.00 -26.67
N ILE A 356 5.23 -0.45 -26.02
CA ILE A 356 5.27 -0.96 -24.65
C ILE A 356 5.37 -2.50 -24.71
N PRO A 357 6.49 -3.10 -24.28
CA PRO A 357 6.65 -4.54 -24.35
C PRO A 357 5.72 -5.24 -23.35
N GLU A 358 5.10 -6.32 -23.83
CA GLU A 358 4.34 -7.26 -23.00
C GLU A 358 5.26 -8.42 -22.61
N HIS A 359 5.44 -8.63 -21.30
CA HIS A 359 6.08 -9.82 -20.78
C HIS A 359 5.02 -10.85 -20.45
N GLY A 360 4.92 -11.86 -21.34
CA GLY A 360 3.96 -12.96 -21.24
C GLY A 360 4.18 -13.89 -20.04
N PRO A 361 3.23 -14.79 -19.76
CA PRO A 361 3.36 -15.79 -18.70
C PRO A 361 4.63 -16.62 -18.88
N LEU A 362 5.54 -16.57 -17.90
CA LEU A 362 6.79 -17.34 -17.94
C LEU A 362 6.54 -18.86 -17.95
N PHE A 363 5.38 -19.31 -17.45
CA PHE A 363 5.04 -20.72 -17.32
C PHE A 363 3.69 -21.04 -17.98
N GLY A 364 3.74 -21.39 -19.26
CA GLY A 364 2.60 -21.89 -20.06
C GLY A 364 2.02 -20.85 -21.01
N GLU A 365 1.36 -21.31 -22.08
CA GLU A 365 0.78 -20.44 -23.12
C GLU A 365 -0.63 -19.91 -22.76
N THR A 366 -1.23 -20.40 -21.67
CA THR A 366 -2.58 -20.02 -21.24
C THR A 366 -2.53 -19.03 -20.08
N GLU A 367 -3.36 -17.98 -20.12
CA GLU A 367 -3.59 -17.10 -18.97
C GLU A 367 -4.00 -17.93 -17.74
N ARG A 368 -3.39 -17.66 -16.58
CA ARG A 368 -3.53 -18.42 -15.33
C ARG A 368 -2.98 -19.86 -15.39
N GLY A 369 -1.85 -20.06 -16.05
CA GLY A 369 -1.09 -21.31 -15.98
C GLY A 369 -0.84 -21.76 -14.54
N LEU A 370 -1.26 -23.00 -14.21
CA LEU A 370 -1.18 -23.55 -12.85
C LEU A 370 0.26 -23.55 -12.31
N ALA A 371 1.24 -23.81 -13.18
CA ALA A 371 2.66 -23.77 -12.83
C ALA A 371 3.12 -22.38 -12.38
N GLY A 372 2.70 -21.31 -13.06
CA GLY A 372 3.01 -19.93 -12.68
C GLY A 372 2.42 -19.57 -11.32
N ILE A 373 1.15 -19.91 -11.09
CA ILE A 373 0.47 -19.66 -9.81
C ILE A 373 1.19 -20.38 -8.67
N VAL A 374 1.56 -21.65 -8.84
CA VAL A 374 2.29 -22.41 -7.81
C VAL A 374 3.63 -21.76 -7.47
N VAL A 375 4.37 -21.27 -8.47
CA VAL A 375 5.64 -20.55 -8.25
C VAL A 375 5.42 -19.29 -7.41
N VAL A 376 4.38 -18.50 -7.72
CA VAL A 376 4.04 -17.30 -6.96
C VAL A 376 3.66 -17.62 -5.52
N LEU A 377 2.86 -18.66 -5.30
CA LEU A 377 2.44 -19.07 -3.96
C LEU A 377 3.62 -19.60 -3.12
N ILE A 378 4.52 -20.38 -3.72
CA ILE A 378 5.74 -20.84 -3.05
C ILE A 378 6.66 -19.67 -2.72
N PHE A 379 6.82 -18.73 -3.67
CA PHE A 379 7.61 -17.52 -3.44
C PHE A 379 7.03 -16.69 -2.28
N ALA A 380 5.72 -16.44 -2.29
CA ALA A 380 5.02 -15.73 -1.22
C ALA A 380 5.20 -16.42 0.15
N PHE A 381 5.13 -17.75 0.18
CA PHE A 381 5.38 -18.54 1.38
C PHE A 381 6.81 -18.36 1.90
N ILE A 382 7.82 -18.52 1.03
CA ILE A 382 9.23 -18.41 1.40
C ILE A 382 9.55 -17.00 1.90
N MET A 383 9.01 -15.98 1.23
CA MET A 383 9.17 -14.58 1.64
C MET A 383 8.57 -14.33 3.02
N GLY A 384 7.32 -14.76 3.26
CA GLY A 384 6.67 -14.59 4.56
C GLY A 384 7.36 -15.35 5.69
N TYR A 385 7.75 -16.59 5.43
CA TYR A 385 8.49 -17.41 6.38
C TYR A 385 9.86 -16.79 6.71
N GLY A 386 10.62 -16.39 5.69
CA GLY A 386 11.94 -15.78 5.84
C GLY A 386 11.92 -14.44 6.56
N ALA A 387 10.98 -13.56 6.19
CA ALA A 387 10.79 -12.27 6.84
C ALA A 387 10.43 -12.42 8.33
N THR A 388 9.58 -13.40 8.66
CA THR A 388 9.20 -13.68 10.06
C THR A 388 10.38 -14.19 10.90
N LEU A 389 11.26 -15.01 10.32
CA LEU A 389 12.47 -15.46 11.02
C LEU A 389 13.49 -14.33 11.22
N ALA A 390 13.53 -13.37 10.28
CA ALA A 390 14.38 -12.20 10.37
C ALA A 390 13.87 -11.16 11.37
N GLU A 391 12.61 -11.23 11.79
CA GLU A 391 11.96 -10.26 12.67
C GLU A 391 12.59 -10.25 14.09
N PRO A 392 13.28 -9.17 14.49
CA PRO A 392 13.94 -9.10 15.80
C PRO A 392 12.96 -9.13 16.97
N ALA A 393 11.75 -8.59 16.80
CA ALA A 393 10.75 -8.54 17.87
C ALA A 393 10.28 -9.95 18.26
N LEU A 394 10.06 -10.83 17.27
CA LEU A 394 9.69 -12.22 17.51
C LEU A 394 10.82 -13.01 18.18
N ASN A 395 12.06 -12.72 17.77
CA ASN A 395 13.26 -13.30 18.35
C ASN A 395 13.38 -13.00 19.86
N ALA A 396 13.05 -11.76 20.27
CA ALA A 396 13.03 -11.33 21.67
C ALA A 396 11.85 -11.93 22.46
N LEU A 397 10.65 -12.00 21.86
CA LEU A 397 9.50 -12.67 22.48
C LEU A 397 9.82 -14.14 22.77
N GLY A 398 10.43 -14.85 21.82
CA GLY A 398 10.78 -16.25 22.00
C GLY A 398 11.80 -16.49 23.12
N GLN A 399 12.76 -15.58 23.32
CA GLN A 399 13.67 -15.64 24.48
C GLN A 399 12.91 -15.47 25.79
N THR A 400 12.03 -14.47 25.84
CA THR A 400 11.21 -14.17 27.03
C THR A 400 10.31 -15.35 27.39
N VAL A 401 9.68 -15.98 26.40
CA VAL A 401 8.85 -17.18 26.60
C VAL A 401 9.69 -18.36 27.09
N GLU A 402 10.88 -18.56 26.54
CA GLU A 402 11.78 -19.65 26.96
C GLU A 402 12.25 -19.46 28.42
N GLU A 403 12.59 -18.24 28.80
CA GLU A 403 13.00 -17.90 30.18
C GLU A 403 11.86 -18.10 31.18
N LEU A 404 10.65 -17.62 30.87
CA LEU A 404 9.49 -17.71 31.77
C LEU A 404 8.93 -19.14 31.86
N THR A 405 9.14 -19.98 30.84
CA THR A 405 8.70 -21.38 30.85
C THR A 405 9.79 -22.35 31.32
N VAL A 406 10.91 -21.83 31.85
CA VAL A 406 12.05 -22.61 32.34
C VAL A 406 12.55 -23.60 31.27
N GLY A 407 12.57 -23.16 30.01
CA GLY A 407 13.01 -23.98 28.86
C GLY A 407 11.99 -25.00 28.35
N THR A 408 10.77 -25.04 28.89
CA THR A 408 9.70 -25.92 28.40
C THR A 408 9.32 -25.54 26.96
N PHE A 409 9.22 -24.24 26.68
CA PHE A 409 9.05 -23.72 25.32
C PHE A 409 10.39 -23.23 24.79
N LYS A 410 10.96 -23.98 23.85
CA LYS A 410 12.16 -23.52 23.14
C LYS A 410 11.81 -22.37 22.21
N LYS A 411 12.60 -21.30 22.25
CA LYS A 411 12.51 -20.17 21.31
C LYS A 411 12.40 -20.62 19.86
N SER A 412 13.25 -21.57 19.44
CA SER A 412 13.26 -22.06 18.07
C SER A 412 11.93 -22.71 17.66
N LEU A 413 11.25 -23.40 18.58
CA LEU A 413 9.97 -24.04 18.27
C LEU A 413 8.89 -22.98 18.02
N LEU A 414 8.85 -21.94 18.85
CA LEU A 414 7.93 -20.81 18.70
C LEU A 414 8.19 -20.07 17.38
N MET A 415 9.45 -19.71 17.10
CA MET A 415 9.83 -19.02 15.86
C MET A 415 9.38 -19.79 14.61
N GLN A 416 9.61 -21.11 14.59
CA GLN A 416 9.29 -21.97 13.46
C GLN A 416 7.78 -22.13 13.25
N ALA A 417 7.03 -22.34 14.33
CA ALA A 417 5.57 -22.46 14.26
C ALA A 417 4.93 -21.17 13.74
N VAL A 418 5.41 -20.03 14.24
CA VAL A 418 4.90 -18.72 13.86
C VAL A 418 5.29 -18.36 12.41
N ALA A 419 6.55 -18.59 12.01
CA ALA A 419 7.00 -18.36 10.63
C ALA A 419 6.25 -19.22 9.61
N LEU A 420 5.94 -20.48 9.95
CA LEU A 420 5.11 -21.35 9.13
C LEU A 420 3.69 -20.76 8.96
N GLY A 421 3.09 -20.30 10.06
CA GLY A 421 1.77 -19.66 10.04
C GLY A 421 1.72 -18.42 9.17
N VAL A 422 2.71 -17.52 9.30
CA VAL A 422 2.82 -16.31 8.47
C VAL A 422 3.07 -16.67 7.01
N GLY A 423 3.96 -17.62 6.71
CA GLY A 423 4.21 -18.07 5.33
C GLY A 423 2.94 -18.59 4.65
N VAL A 424 2.16 -19.45 5.33
CA VAL A 424 0.86 -19.93 4.82
C VAL A 424 -0.13 -18.77 4.68
N GLY A 425 -0.17 -17.85 5.64
CA GLY A 425 -1.04 -16.68 5.62
C GLY A 425 -0.79 -15.77 4.42
N ILE A 426 0.47 -15.41 4.17
CA ILE A 426 0.85 -14.57 3.02
C ILE A 426 0.57 -15.29 1.70
N ALA A 427 0.90 -16.59 1.59
CA ALA A 427 0.56 -17.36 0.39
C ALA A 427 -0.96 -17.40 0.14
N THR A 428 -1.76 -17.56 1.19
CA THR A 428 -3.23 -17.52 1.09
C THR A 428 -3.73 -16.13 0.72
N GLY A 429 -3.12 -15.06 1.25
CA GLY A 429 -3.41 -13.67 0.88
C GLY A 429 -3.11 -13.36 -0.57
N VAL A 430 -1.97 -13.83 -1.10
CA VAL A 430 -1.65 -13.71 -2.53
C VAL A 430 -2.63 -14.53 -3.37
N GLY A 431 -2.98 -15.74 -2.94
CA GLY A 431 -4.03 -16.56 -3.57
C GLY A 431 -5.38 -15.83 -3.62
N LYS A 432 -5.75 -15.11 -2.56
CA LYS A 432 -6.95 -14.27 -2.54
C LYS A 432 -6.93 -13.22 -3.63
N ILE A 433 -5.79 -12.58 -3.90
CA ILE A 433 -5.66 -11.57 -4.97
C ILE A 433 -5.80 -12.24 -6.35
N ILE A 434 -5.16 -13.39 -6.55
CA ILE A 434 -5.18 -14.11 -7.84
C ILE A 434 -6.58 -14.62 -8.20
N TYR A 435 -7.31 -15.14 -7.22
CA TYR A 435 -8.63 -15.75 -7.41
C TYR A 435 -9.82 -14.83 -7.07
N ASP A 436 -9.55 -13.56 -6.72
CA ASP A 436 -10.55 -12.58 -6.27
C ASP A 436 -11.48 -13.10 -5.17
N ILE A 437 -10.90 -13.75 -4.16
CA ILE A 437 -11.67 -14.36 -3.06
C ILE A 437 -12.12 -13.25 -2.08
N PRO A 438 -13.39 -13.22 -1.65
CA PRO A 438 -13.84 -12.26 -0.64
C PRO A 438 -13.06 -12.43 0.67
N LEU A 439 -12.57 -11.31 1.24
CA LEU A 439 -11.77 -11.29 2.48
C LEU A 439 -12.46 -12.02 3.64
N MET A 440 -13.78 -11.98 3.70
CA MET A 440 -14.59 -12.62 4.74
C MET A 440 -14.34 -14.12 4.88
N TRP A 441 -14.11 -14.81 3.76
CA TRP A 441 -13.84 -16.25 3.76
C TRP A 441 -12.47 -16.60 4.33
N LEU A 442 -11.51 -15.68 4.24
CA LEU A 442 -10.19 -15.83 4.84
C LEU A 442 -10.17 -15.42 6.31
N LEU A 443 -11.11 -14.60 6.74
CA LEU A 443 -11.10 -14.00 8.07
C LEU A 443 -12.02 -14.74 9.05
N ILE A 444 -13.31 -14.82 8.75
CA ILE A 444 -14.30 -15.30 9.73
C ILE A 444 -14.06 -16.78 10.12
N PRO A 445 -13.89 -17.74 9.18
CA PRO A 445 -13.74 -19.14 9.57
C PRO A 445 -12.49 -19.39 10.44
N PRO A 446 -11.29 -18.89 10.11
CA PRO A 446 -10.10 -19.07 10.96
C PRO A 446 -10.25 -18.44 12.35
N TYR A 447 -10.79 -17.23 12.46
CA TYR A 447 -11.00 -16.59 13.77
C TYR A 447 -12.05 -17.33 14.60
N MET A 448 -13.09 -17.90 13.98
CA MET A 448 -14.07 -18.75 14.68
C MET A 448 -13.44 -20.04 15.21
N VAL A 449 -12.58 -20.70 14.43
CA VAL A 449 -11.81 -21.86 14.88
C VAL A 449 -10.87 -21.47 16.03
N LEU A 450 -10.18 -20.33 15.90
CA LEU A 450 -9.25 -19.84 16.93
C LEU A 450 -9.96 -19.52 18.26
N MET A 451 -11.18 -19.00 18.20
CA MET A 451 -12.02 -18.74 19.36
C MET A 451 -12.44 -20.04 20.07
N LEU A 452 -12.73 -21.10 19.31
CA LEU A 452 -13.01 -22.42 19.84
C LEU A 452 -11.76 -23.03 20.49
N VAL A 453 -10.60 -22.97 19.83
CA VAL A 453 -9.32 -23.44 20.37
C VAL A 453 -8.94 -22.68 21.66
N THR A 454 -9.19 -21.37 21.69
CA THR A 454 -8.97 -20.52 22.87
C THR A 454 -9.80 -20.97 24.08
N ALA A 455 -10.99 -21.56 23.84
CA ALA A 455 -11.86 -22.03 24.93
C ALA A 455 -11.22 -23.18 25.70
N PHE A 456 -10.64 -24.12 24.96
CA PHE A 456 -10.00 -25.33 25.49
C PHE A 456 -8.55 -25.12 25.93
N SER A 457 -7.96 -23.97 25.59
CA SER A 457 -6.56 -23.68 25.89
C SER A 457 -6.35 -23.10 27.28
N THR A 458 -5.17 -23.31 27.84
CA THR A 458 -4.70 -22.71 29.10
C THR A 458 -4.41 -21.21 28.92
N GLU A 459 -4.56 -20.38 29.96
CA GLU A 459 -4.30 -18.92 29.88
C GLU A 459 -2.88 -18.60 29.37
N GLU A 460 -1.90 -19.41 29.74
CA GLU A 460 -0.49 -19.17 29.37
C GLU A 460 -0.31 -19.32 27.86
N PHE A 461 -0.89 -20.38 27.30
CA PHE A 461 -0.90 -20.65 25.86
C PHE A 461 -1.70 -19.62 25.09
N VAL A 462 -2.83 -19.16 25.62
CA VAL A 462 -3.64 -18.11 25.01
C VAL A 462 -2.84 -16.80 24.97
N ASN A 463 -2.23 -16.40 26.08
CA ASN A 463 -1.47 -15.15 26.11
C ASN A 463 -0.27 -15.19 25.15
N ILE A 464 0.47 -16.31 25.11
CA ILE A 464 1.62 -16.46 24.20
C ILE A 464 1.16 -16.52 22.74
N GLY A 465 0.14 -17.32 22.43
CA GLY A 465 -0.33 -17.54 21.06
C GLY A 465 -0.88 -16.27 20.41
N TRP A 466 -1.72 -15.53 21.13
CA TRP A 466 -2.31 -14.29 20.62
C TRP A 466 -1.30 -13.13 20.55
N ASP A 467 -0.38 -13.00 21.51
CA ASP A 467 0.67 -11.99 21.43
C ASP A 467 1.67 -12.30 20.32
N SER A 468 1.96 -13.58 20.04
CA SER A 468 2.88 -13.97 18.98
C SER A 468 2.44 -13.46 17.61
N ALA A 469 1.13 -13.43 17.33
CA ALA A 469 0.59 -12.89 16.08
C ALA A 469 0.77 -11.38 15.95
N GLY A 470 0.72 -10.65 17.07
CA GLY A 470 1.00 -9.21 17.07
C GLY A 470 2.50 -8.93 16.92
N VAL A 471 3.38 -9.79 17.41
CA VAL A 471 4.83 -9.52 17.41
C VAL A 471 5.52 -9.79 16.05
N THR A 472 4.85 -10.50 15.13
CA THR A 472 5.44 -10.91 13.84
C THR A 472 5.41 -9.86 12.75
N THR A 473 4.58 -8.83 12.90
CA THR A 473 4.25 -7.83 11.89
C THR A 473 5.10 -6.58 12.02
N GLY A 474 6.42 -6.79 12.09
CA GLY A 474 7.40 -5.71 12.15
C GLY A 474 7.82 -5.18 10.77
N PRO A 475 8.81 -4.27 10.73
CA PRO A 475 9.20 -3.51 9.54
C PRO A 475 9.89 -4.38 8.48
N ILE A 476 10.16 -5.65 8.75
CA ILE A 476 10.70 -6.59 7.77
C ILE A 476 9.58 -7.33 7.04
N THR A 477 8.48 -7.65 7.75
CA THR A 477 7.33 -8.37 7.18
C THR A 477 6.31 -7.42 6.54
N VAL A 478 6.21 -6.19 7.04
CA VAL A 478 5.40 -5.10 6.49
C VAL A 478 6.24 -3.82 6.43
N PRO A 479 7.09 -3.66 5.39
CA PRO A 479 8.04 -2.56 5.30
C PRO A 479 7.39 -1.19 5.00
#